data_AF-A0A4W5QA15-F1
#
_entry.id   AF-A0A4W5QA15-F1
#
_cell.length_a   1.000
_cell.length_b   1.000
_cell.length_c   1.000
_cell.angle_alpha   90.00
_cell.angle_beta   90.00
_cell.angle_gamma   90.00
#
_symmetry.space_group_name_H-M   'P 1'
#
loop_
_entity.id
_entity.type
_entity.pdbx_description
1 polymer ?
#
loop_
_entity_poly.entity_id
_entity_poly.type
_entity_poly.pdbx_seq_one_letter_code
_entity_poly.pdbx_strand_id
1 'polypeptide(L)'
;MLRGIQHNKETSILCVNNVWIDLHPQVLIFLYERSIDSRQETAFTHCEDRVEAKLDNDTVSEAEVDAGFRGLFTKLAGKDMEISAAELQSILNKIIAKRTDIKTDGFSLETARVMVNLMDDNGNGQLGLGEFATLWKKIQKYLSIYKKNDMDNSGTMSTPEMRMALKDAGFSLNNAIHQILVVRYGEADMTIDFDNFVACVMRLEMVFKVFMKIDTANTGSIELDFQQWLSFTMI
;
A
#
# COMPACT_ATOMS: atom_id res chain seq x y z
N MET A 1 28.32 -9.81 -15.56
CA MET A 1 28.11 -9.56 -17.01
C MET A 1 26.61 -9.77 -17.29
N LEU A 2 25.76 -8.77 -17.02
CA LEU A 2 24.31 -8.86 -17.29
C LEU A 2 24.07 -8.51 -18.76
N ARG A 3 23.86 -9.52 -19.60
CA ARG A 3 23.38 -9.35 -20.98
C ARG A 3 21.86 -9.54 -20.98
N GLY A 4 21.10 -8.62 -21.58
CA GLY A 4 19.72 -8.92 -21.99
C GLY A 4 18.61 -7.93 -21.63
N ILE A 5 18.89 -6.68 -21.26
CA ILE A 5 17.81 -5.68 -21.11
C ILE A 5 17.43 -5.17 -22.51
N GLN A 6 16.27 -5.59 -23.03
CA GLN A 6 15.65 -5.00 -24.21
C GLN A 6 14.40 -4.23 -23.79
N HIS A 7 14.35 -2.95 -24.17
CA HIS A 7 13.24 -2.05 -23.91
C HIS A 7 12.46 -1.82 -25.21
N ASN A 8 11.15 -2.10 -25.20
CA ASN A 8 10.27 -1.67 -26.28
C ASN A 8 9.62 -0.34 -25.88
N LYS A 9 9.93 0.72 -26.63
CA LYS A 9 9.44 2.09 -26.37
C LYS A 9 7.93 2.26 -26.57
N GLU A 10 7.25 1.26 -27.14
CA GLU A 10 5.81 1.34 -27.44
C GLU A 10 4.91 0.76 -26.34
N THR A 11 5.42 -0.01 -25.37
CA THR A 11 4.54 -0.78 -24.46
C THR A 11 4.90 -0.78 -22.97
N SER A 12 5.89 -0.03 -22.49
CA SER A 12 6.25 0.00 -21.05
C SER A 12 6.56 -1.39 -20.44
N ILE A 13 7.20 -2.28 -21.21
CA ILE A 13 7.52 -3.65 -20.75
C ILE A 13 9.03 -3.79 -20.56
N LEU A 14 9.44 -4.30 -19.38
CA LEU A 14 10.84 -4.70 -19.11
C LEU A 14 10.99 -6.22 -19.23
N CYS A 15 12.01 -6.65 -19.97
CA CYS A 15 12.47 -8.03 -19.98
C CYS A 15 13.61 -8.20 -18.97
N VAL A 16 13.35 -8.97 -17.90
CA VAL A 16 14.37 -9.38 -16.93
C VAL A 16 14.43 -10.91 -16.95
N ASN A 17 15.58 -11.48 -17.32
CA ASN A 17 15.78 -12.94 -17.42
C ASN A 17 14.69 -13.67 -18.24
N ASN A 18 14.30 -13.11 -19.40
CA ASN A 18 13.24 -13.60 -20.28
C ASN A 18 11.81 -13.54 -19.71
N VAL A 19 11.59 -12.81 -18.61
CA VAL A 19 10.25 -12.52 -18.07
C VAL A 19 9.87 -11.09 -18.41
N TRP A 20 8.71 -10.92 -19.06
CA TRP A 20 8.14 -9.63 -19.42
C TRP A 20 7.26 -9.14 -18.28
N ILE A 21 7.65 -8.04 -17.64
CA ILE A 21 6.89 -7.40 -16.57
C ILE A 21 6.39 -6.06 -17.09
N ASP A 22 5.08 -5.87 -17.07
CA ASP A 22 4.45 -4.57 -17.34
C ASP A 22 4.65 -3.71 -16.09
N LEU A 23 5.50 -2.70 -16.22
CA LEU A 23 5.85 -1.80 -15.13
C LEU A 23 5.40 -0.41 -15.50
N HIS A 24 4.83 0.30 -14.53
CA HIS A 24 4.47 1.69 -14.70
C HIS A 24 5.66 2.47 -15.30
N PRO A 25 5.46 3.34 -16.32
CA PRO A 25 6.55 3.97 -17.06
C PRO A 25 7.61 4.65 -16.18
N GLN A 26 7.19 5.22 -15.03
CA GLN A 26 8.09 5.85 -14.07
C GLN A 26 8.95 4.85 -13.28
N VAL A 27 8.42 3.66 -12.95
CA VAL A 27 9.19 2.57 -12.32
C VAL A 27 10.22 2.02 -13.31
N LEU A 28 9.86 1.99 -14.59
CA LEU A 28 10.70 1.59 -15.70
C LEU A 28 11.88 2.54 -15.89
N ILE A 29 11.63 3.85 -15.82
CA ILE A 29 12.65 4.90 -15.83
C ILE A 29 13.56 4.77 -14.59
N PHE A 30 13.00 4.57 -13.41
CA PHE A 30 13.78 4.40 -12.17
C PHE A 30 14.71 3.17 -12.22
N LEU A 31 14.25 2.02 -12.72
CA LEU A 31 15.10 0.83 -12.88
C LEU A 31 16.17 1.03 -13.96
N TYR A 32 15.87 1.79 -15.02
CA TYR A 32 16.83 2.15 -16.05
C TYR A 32 17.90 3.12 -15.53
N GLU A 33 17.50 4.15 -14.79
CA GLU A 33 18.40 5.11 -14.13
C GLU A 33 19.27 4.42 -13.09
N ARG A 34 18.72 3.52 -12.27
CA ARG A 34 19.49 2.71 -11.31
C ARG A 34 20.44 1.72 -11.99
N SER A 35 20.09 1.21 -13.17
CA SER A 35 21.02 0.44 -14.01
C SER A 35 22.17 1.30 -14.53
N ILE A 36 21.93 2.58 -14.82
CA ILE A 36 22.96 3.55 -15.24
C ILE A 36 23.84 3.96 -14.05
N ASP A 37 23.25 4.13 -12.87
CA ASP A 37 23.89 4.61 -11.63
C ASP A 37 24.80 3.56 -10.96
N SER A 38 24.72 2.29 -11.40
CA SER A 38 25.71 1.26 -11.05
C SER A 38 27.16 1.57 -11.48
N ARG A 39 27.40 2.73 -12.14
CA ARG A 39 28.71 3.24 -12.53
C ARG A 39 29.27 4.35 -11.61
N GLN A 40 28.51 4.87 -10.64
CA GLN A 40 29.01 5.87 -9.68
C GLN A 40 28.56 5.55 -8.25
N GLU A 41 29.35 4.74 -7.54
CA GLU A 41 29.28 4.70 -6.07
C GLU A 41 29.77 6.04 -5.50
N THR A 42 28.84 6.96 -5.21
CA THR A 42 29.13 8.06 -4.29
C THR A 42 28.66 7.70 -2.88
N ALA A 43 29.63 7.68 -1.98
CA ALA A 43 29.47 7.42 -0.55
C ALA A 43 28.49 8.40 0.11
N PHE A 44 27.23 7.98 0.25
CA PHE A 44 26.35 8.47 1.31
C PHE A 44 26.42 7.45 2.45
N THR A 45 26.75 7.94 3.64
CA THR A 45 26.77 7.18 4.89
C THR A 45 25.49 6.35 5.03
N HIS A 46 25.66 5.05 4.87
CA HIS A 46 24.62 4.04 4.86
C HIS A 46 24.20 3.76 6.29
N CYS A 47 23.28 4.58 6.81
CA CYS A 47 22.39 4.10 7.86
C CYS A 47 21.40 3.17 7.16
N GLU A 48 21.73 1.89 7.01
CA GLU A 48 20.72 0.90 6.66
C GLU A 48 19.76 0.78 7.84
N ASP A 49 18.76 1.65 7.86
CA ASP A 49 17.59 1.42 8.69
C ASP A 49 17.07 0.02 8.35
N ARG A 50 17.07 -0.86 9.35
CA ARG A 50 16.54 -2.22 9.24
C ARG A 50 15.11 -2.12 8.71
N VAL A 51 14.81 -2.89 7.67
CA VAL A 51 13.47 -2.96 7.11
C VAL A 51 12.61 -3.79 8.07
N GLU A 52 11.72 -3.13 8.80
CA GLU A 52 10.85 -3.75 9.79
C GLU A 52 9.49 -3.05 9.86
N ALA A 53 8.45 -3.79 10.27
CA ALA A 53 7.12 -3.26 10.48
C ALA A 53 6.62 -3.66 11.88
N LYS A 54 6.10 -2.69 12.63
CA LYS A 54 5.38 -2.87 13.89
C LYS A 54 3.89 -2.75 13.59
N LEU A 55 3.31 -3.88 13.19
CA LEU A 55 1.90 -3.96 12.82
C LEU A 55 1.07 -4.22 14.08
N ASP A 56 0.30 -3.23 14.52
CA ASP A 56 -0.63 -3.40 15.63
C ASP A 56 -1.74 -4.40 15.23
N ASN A 57 -1.99 -5.42 16.06
CA ASN A 57 -3.09 -6.36 15.85
C ASN A 57 -4.39 -5.79 16.43
N ASP A 58 -4.85 -4.69 15.84
CA ASP A 58 -6.00 -3.89 16.26
C ASP A 58 -7.34 -4.45 15.72
N THR A 59 -7.47 -5.78 15.62
CA THR A 59 -8.69 -6.44 15.15
C THR A 59 -9.87 -6.10 16.05
N VAL A 60 -10.96 -5.62 15.45
CA VAL A 60 -12.21 -5.30 16.15
C VAL A 60 -13.15 -6.49 16.03
N SER A 61 -13.50 -7.09 17.16
CA SER A 61 -14.51 -8.14 17.18
C SER A 61 -15.91 -7.56 16.99
N GLU A 62 -16.83 -8.34 16.42
CA GLU A 62 -18.20 -7.86 16.20
C GLU A 62 -18.92 -7.40 17.48
N ALA A 63 -18.55 -7.96 18.63
CA ALA A 63 -19.11 -7.61 19.93
C ALA A 63 -18.68 -6.22 20.41
N GLU A 64 -17.52 -5.74 19.96
CA GLU A 64 -16.98 -4.42 20.30
C GLU A 64 -17.52 -3.32 19.40
N VAL A 65 -18.16 -3.68 18.29
CA VAL A 65 -18.74 -2.72 17.35
C VAL A 65 -20.00 -2.09 17.95
N ASP A 66 -19.99 -0.76 18.07
CA ASP A 66 -21.11 -0.01 18.60
C ASP A 66 -22.35 -0.07 17.70
N ALA A 67 -23.53 0.12 18.29
CA ALA A 67 -24.81 0.02 17.58
C ALA A 67 -24.95 1.02 16.42
N GLY A 68 -24.30 2.19 16.50
CA GLY A 68 -24.30 3.18 15.44
C GLY A 68 -23.52 2.72 14.22
N PHE A 69 -22.31 2.17 14.42
CA PHE A 69 -21.51 1.59 13.35
C PHE A 69 -22.17 0.35 12.74
N ARG A 70 -22.80 -0.51 13.57
CA ARG A 70 -23.61 -1.64 13.07
C ARG A 70 -24.74 -1.17 12.16
N GLY A 71 -25.47 -0.12 12.56
CA GLY A 71 -26.53 0.47 11.75
C GLY A 71 -26.01 1.06 10.43
N LEU A 72 -24.83 1.68 10.45
CA LEU A 72 -24.16 2.14 9.22
C LEU A 72 -23.80 0.96 8.32
N PHE A 73 -23.18 -0.09 8.87
CA PHE A 73 -22.83 -1.30 8.13
C PHE A 73 -24.05 -1.94 7.48
N THR A 74 -25.15 -2.17 8.20
CA THR A 74 -26.38 -2.76 7.63
C THR A 74 -26.96 -1.93 6.50
N LYS A 75 -26.80 -0.59 6.54
CA LYS A 75 -27.25 0.27 5.44
C LYS A 75 -26.37 0.15 4.19
N LEU A 76 -25.13 -0.27 4.35
CA LEU A 76 -24.12 -0.34 3.30
C LEU A 76 -23.96 -1.75 2.71
N ALA A 77 -23.99 -2.79 3.55
CA ALA A 77 -23.71 -4.20 3.24
C ALA A 77 -24.90 -4.97 2.61
N GLY A 78 -25.88 -4.25 2.04
CA GLY A 78 -26.96 -4.86 1.27
C GLY A 78 -27.79 -5.91 2.02
N LYS A 79 -28.13 -7.00 1.31
CA LYS A 79 -28.95 -8.11 1.82
C LYS A 79 -28.12 -9.31 2.26
N ASP A 80 -26.93 -9.43 1.69
CA ASP A 80 -25.90 -10.43 1.96
C ASP A 80 -25.13 -10.14 3.25
N MET A 81 -25.23 -8.92 3.80
CA MET A 81 -24.55 -8.51 5.04
C MET A 81 -23.02 -8.58 4.90
N GLU A 82 -22.52 -8.38 3.69
CA GLU A 82 -21.11 -8.34 3.35
C GLU A 82 -20.83 -7.13 2.45
N ILE A 83 -19.59 -6.64 2.44
CA ILE A 83 -19.19 -5.48 1.61
C ILE A 83 -18.16 -5.95 0.60
N SER A 84 -18.51 -5.90 -0.68
CA SER A 84 -17.58 -6.16 -1.78
C SER A 84 -16.59 -4.99 -1.98
N ALA A 85 -15.50 -5.23 -2.72
CA ALA A 85 -14.52 -4.17 -3.04
C ALA A 85 -15.16 -2.98 -3.78
N ALA A 86 -16.14 -3.21 -4.66
CA ALA A 86 -16.82 -2.14 -5.38
C ALA A 86 -17.72 -1.30 -4.46
N GLU A 87 -18.40 -1.95 -3.51
CA GLU A 87 -19.19 -1.25 -2.49
C GLU A 87 -18.29 -0.47 -1.56
N LEU A 88 -17.20 -1.08 -1.08
CA LEU A 88 -16.18 -0.41 -0.27
C LEU A 88 -15.66 0.85 -0.96
N GLN A 89 -15.28 0.77 -2.23
CA GLN A 89 -14.84 1.92 -3.01
C GLN A 89 -15.90 3.03 -3.01
N SER A 90 -17.15 2.69 -3.32
CA SER A 90 -18.26 3.64 -3.34
C SER A 90 -18.48 4.30 -1.97
N ILE A 91 -18.39 3.52 -0.90
CA ILE A 91 -18.55 3.98 0.49
C ILE A 91 -17.46 4.97 0.85
N LEU A 92 -16.18 4.58 0.66
CA LEU A 92 -15.04 5.42 1.01
C LEU A 92 -15.09 6.73 0.21
N ASN A 93 -15.36 6.66 -1.09
CA ASN A 93 -15.42 7.85 -1.96
C ASN A 93 -16.57 8.80 -1.57
N LYS A 94 -17.71 8.28 -1.14
CA LYS A 94 -18.81 9.11 -0.61
C LYS A 94 -18.46 9.80 0.70
N ILE A 95 -17.60 9.20 1.52
CA ILE A 95 -17.21 9.77 2.82
C ILE A 95 -16.13 10.84 2.62
N ILE A 96 -15.09 10.55 1.84
CA ILE A 96 -14.02 11.51 1.57
C ILE A 96 -14.50 12.71 0.75
N ALA A 97 -15.49 12.55 -0.14
CA ALA A 97 -16.06 13.68 -0.91
C ALA A 97 -16.72 14.75 -0.02
N LYS A 98 -17.04 14.43 1.24
CA LYS A 98 -17.57 15.39 2.22
C LYS A 98 -16.48 16.13 2.99
N ARG A 99 -15.22 15.73 2.83
CA ARG A 99 -14.06 16.32 3.50
C ARG A 99 -13.42 17.34 2.57
N THR A 100 -13.16 18.54 3.10
CA THR A 100 -12.45 19.61 2.40
C THR A 100 -11.04 19.84 2.96
N ASP A 101 -10.71 19.11 4.02
CA ASP A 101 -9.49 19.16 4.82
C ASP A 101 -8.38 18.23 4.30
N ILE A 102 -8.63 17.50 3.21
CA ILE A 102 -7.68 16.59 2.57
C ILE A 102 -7.82 16.71 1.05
N LYS A 103 -6.71 16.59 0.31
CA LYS A 103 -6.76 16.38 -1.14
C LYS A 103 -6.78 14.89 -1.46
N THR A 104 -7.60 14.53 -2.43
CA THR A 104 -7.81 13.16 -2.92
C THR A 104 -8.64 13.24 -4.20
N ASP A 105 -8.34 12.42 -5.19
CA ASP A 105 -9.21 12.18 -6.35
C ASP A 105 -10.16 10.99 -6.13
N GLY A 106 -9.85 10.17 -5.12
CA GLY A 106 -10.69 9.16 -4.52
C GLY A 106 -10.14 7.76 -4.73
N PHE A 107 -10.51 6.84 -3.84
CA PHE A 107 -10.02 5.48 -3.88
C PHE A 107 -10.37 4.79 -5.21
N SER A 108 -9.33 4.25 -5.85
CA SER A 108 -9.47 3.35 -6.98
C SER A 108 -10.07 2.00 -6.56
N LEU A 109 -10.65 1.28 -7.52
CA LEU A 109 -11.16 -0.07 -7.28
C LEU A 109 -10.02 -1.03 -6.89
N GLU A 110 -8.83 -0.81 -7.44
CA GLU A 110 -7.64 -1.60 -7.12
C GLU A 110 -7.25 -1.44 -5.65
N THR A 111 -7.23 -0.20 -5.16
CA THR A 111 -6.98 0.08 -3.75
C THR A 111 -8.04 -0.59 -2.86
N ALA A 112 -9.30 -0.54 -3.26
CA ALA A 112 -10.38 -1.20 -2.52
C ALA A 112 -10.21 -2.74 -2.49
N ARG A 113 -9.77 -3.38 -3.59
CA ARG A 113 -9.45 -4.82 -3.60
C ARG A 113 -8.30 -5.17 -2.66
N VAL A 114 -7.24 -4.37 -2.66
CA VAL A 114 -6.12 -4.54 -1.72
C VAL A 114 -6.60 -4.43 -0.27
N MET A 115 -7.49 -3.47 0.02
CA MET A 115 -8.08 -3.32 1.35
C MET A 115 -8.92 -4.54 1.75
N VAL A 116 -9.73 -5.07 0.84
CA VAL A 116 -10.53 -6.29 1.10
C VAL A 116 -9.61 -7.48 1.34
N ASN A 117 -8.67 -7.75 0.44
CA ASN A 117 -7.71 -8.85 0.55
C ASN A 117 -6.87 -8.80 1.84
N LEU A 118 -6.60 -7.60 2.38
CA LEU A 118 -5.86 -7.46 3.62
C LEU A 118 -6.68 -7.83 4.86
N MET A 119 -8.00 -7.66 4.79
CA MET A 119 -8.93 -7.77 5.93
C MET A 119 -9.77 -9.05 5.88
N ASP A 120 -9.91 -9.67 4.71
CA ASP A 120 -10.67 -10.89 4.48
C ASP A 120 -9.96 -12.10 5.12
N ASP A 121 -10.25 -12.30 6.41
CA ASP A 121 -9.69 -13.40 7.20
C ASP A 121 -10.40 -14.73 6.90
N ASN A 122 -11.63 -14.66 6.39
CA ASN A 122 -12.48 -15.82 6.14
C ASN A 122 -12.36 -16.36 4.69
N GLY A 123 -11.82 -15.57 3.77
CA GLY A 123 -11.50 -15.94 2.38
C GLY A 123 -12.69 -15.90 1.42
N ASN A 124 -13.78 -15.20 1.75
CA ASN A 124 -14.95 -15.08 0.88
C ASN A 124 -14.82 -13.96 -0.17
N GLY A 125 -13.78 -13.13 -0.09
CA GLY A 125 -13.53 -11.99 -0.98
C GLY A 125 -14.41 -10.76 -0.70
N GLN A 126 -15.07 -10.72 0.46
CA GLN A 126 -15.94 -9.63 0.92
C GLN A 126 -15.64 -9.31 2.40
N LEU A 127 -16.18 -8.21 2.91
CA LEU A 127 -15.96 -7.80 4.30
C LEU A 127 -17.22 -7.97 5.14
N GLY A 128 -17.13 -8.80 6.16
CA GLY A 128 -18.08 -8.86 7.26
C GLY A 128 -17.95 -7.65 8.18
N LEU A 129 -18.80 -7.60 9.21
CA LEU A 129 -18.89 -6.45 10.12
C LEU A 129 -17.58 -6.19 10.88
N GLY A 130 -16.97 -7.23 11.45
CA GLY A 130 -15.72 -7.09 12.22
C GLY A 130 -14.53 -6.68 11.35
N GLU A 131 -14.43 -7.27 10.15
CA GLU A 131 -13.40 -6.97 9.16
C GLU A 131 -13.54 -5.51 8.66
N PHE A 132 -14.76 -5.09 8.34
CA PHE A 132 -15.04 -3.70 7.95
C PHE A 132 -14.78 -2.71 9.09
N ALA A 133 -15.13 -3.04 10.34
CA ALA A 133 -14.85 -2.21 11.51
C ALA A 133 -13.34 -2.03 11.73
N THR A 134 -12.59 -3.11 11.59
CA THR A 134 -11.12 -3.11 11.67
C THR A 134 -10.50 -2.25 10.58
N LEU A 135 -10.95 -2.42 9.34
CA LEU A 135 -10.52 -1.60 8.20
C LEU A 135 -10.80 -0.11 8.44
N TRP A 136 -12.00 0.20 8.91
CA TRP A 136 -12.40 1.58 9.17
C TRP A 136 -11.53 2.24 10.25
N LYS A 137 -11.25 1.52 11.35
CA LYS A 137 -10.34 1.99 12.40
C LYS A 137 -8.94 2.27 11.85
N LYS A 138 -8.42 1.41 10.97
CA LYS A 138 -7.13 1.62 10.28
C LYS A 138 -7.15 2.87 9.39
N ILE A 139 -8.17 3.05 8.56
CA ILE A 139 -8.30 4.25 7.71
C ILE A 139 -8.35 5.52 8.57
N GLN A 140 -9.05 5.51 9.71
CA GLN A 140 -9.06 6.65 10.63
C GLN A 140 -7.70 6.93 11.28
N LYS A 141 -6.95 5.88 11.65
CA LYS A 141 -5.56 5.99 12.12
C LYS A 141 -4.69 6.65 11.05
N TYR A 142 -4.75 6.18 9.81
CA TYR A 142 -3.97 6.74 8.71
C TYR A 142 -4.38 8.17 8.35
N LEU A 143 -5.66 8.52 8.42
CA LEU A 143 -6.10 9.91 8.28
C LEU A 143 -5.50 10.82 9.35
N SER A 144 -5.42 10.34 10.60
CA SER A 144 -4.84 11.09 11.70
C SER A 144 -3.33 11.28 11.51
N ILE A 145 -2.61 10.23 11.10
CA ILE A 145 -1.19 10.30 10.73
C ILE A 145 -0.99 11.25 9.55
N TYR A 146 -1.88 11.20 8.56
CA TYR A 146 -1.78 12.00 7.35
C TYR A 146 -1.78 13.48 7.67
N LYS A 147 -2.81 13.92 8.39
CA LYS A 147 -2.94 15.32 8.84
C LYS A 147 -1.86 15.77 9.80
N LYS A 148 -1.36 14.88 10.65
CA LYS A 148 -0.28 15.21 11.59
C LYS A 148 1.01 15.54 10.85
N ASN A 149 1.26 14.86 9.73
CA ASN A 149 2.51 14.97 8.98
C ASN A 149 2.44 15.92 7.78
N ASP A 150 1.25 16.37 7.36
CA ASP A 150 1.06 17.52 6.46
C ASP A 150 1.39 18.83 7.22
N MET A 151 2.69 19.10 7.37
CA MET A 151 3.19 20.19 8.23
C MET A 151 3.00 21.56 7.58
N ASP A 152 3.01 21.60 6.25
CA ASP A 152 2.79 22.81 5.48
C ASP A 152 1.31 23.11 5.19
N ASN A 153 0.40 22.22 5.59
CA ASN A 153 -1.05 22.29 5.34
C ASN A 153 -1.37 22.43 3.85
N SER A 154 -0.54 21.83 2.99
CA SER A 154 -0.78 21.80 1.54
C SER A 154 -1.97 20.92 1.17
N GLY A 155 -2.42 20.05 2.08
CA GLY A 155 -3.41 19.00 1.85
C GLY A 155 -2.84 17.77 1.14
N THR A 156 -1.52 17.75 0.92
CA THR A 156 -0.73 16.71 0.26
C THR A 156 0.51 16.38 1.10
N MET A 157 1.14 15.24 0.87
CA MET A 157 2.43 14.92 1.49
C MET A 157 3.59 15.07 0.52
N SER A 158 4.62 15.78 0.94
CA SER A 158 5.94 15.72 0.31
C SER A 158 6.70 14.43 0.66
N THR A 159 7.79 14.14 -0.06
CA THR A 159 8.65 12.97 0.20
C THR A 159 9.18 12.89 1.65
N PRO A 160 9.67 13.97 2.28
CA PRO A 160 10.08 13.95 3.68
C PRO A 160 8.92 13.65 4.65
N GLU A 161 7.74 14.21 4.40
CA GLU A 161 6.55 14.01 5.21
C GLU A 161 6.06 12.57 5.12
N MET A 162 6.09 11.97 3.91
CA MET A 162 5.75 10.56 3.71
C MET A 162 6.67 9.65 4.54
N ARG A 163 7.97 9.95 4.61
CA ARG A 163 8.91 9.16 5.41
C ARG A 163 8.56 9.20 6.90
N MET A 164 8.21 10.38 7.42
CA MET A 164 7.77 10.53 8.80
C MET A 164 6.43 9.82 9.04
N ALA A 165 5.48 9.94 8.11
CA ALA A 165 4.18 9.30 8.19
C ALA A 165 4.27 7.77 8.17
N LEU A 166 5.14 7.19 7.35
CA LEU A 166 5.39 5.74 7.32
C LEU A 166 5.99 5.25 8.65
N LYS A 167 6.89 6.03 9.25
CA LYS A 167 7.45 5.73 10.58
C LYS A 167 6.38 5.78 11.67
N ASP A 168 5.52 6.80 11.65
CA ASP A 168 4.36 6.93 12.55
C ASP A 168 3.34 5.80 12.35
N ALA A 169 3.23 5.27 11.12
CA ALA A 169 2.40 4.11 10.80
C ALA A 169 3.03 2.77 11.23
N GLY A 170 4.26 2.78 11.74
CA GLY A 170 4.96 1.61 12.27
C GLY A 170 5.99 0.98 11.33
N PHE A 171 6.32 1.61 10.20
CA PHE A 171 7.27 1.10 9.21
C PHE A 171 8.62 1.79 9.33
N SER A 172 9.68 1.01 9.54
CA SER A 172 11.07 1.45 9.37
C SER A 172 11.57 0.88 8.04
N LEU A 173 11.89 1.75 7.08
CA LEU A 173 12.29 1.36 5.73
C LEU A 173 13.59 2.05 5.35
N ASN A 174 14.41 1.38 4.53
CA ASN A 174 15.62 1.99 3.99
C ASN A 174 15.30 3.01 2.87
N ASN A 175 16.30 3.80 2.49
CA ASN A 175 16.14 4.84 1.47
C ASN A 175 15.69 4.30 0.12
N ALA A 176 16.17 3.12 -0.28
CA ALA A 176 15.83 2.52 -1.56
C ALA A 176 14.33 2.18 -1.65
N ILE A 177 13.75 1.64 -0.57
CA ILE A 177 12.31 1.33 -0.52
C ILE A 177 11.50 2.63 -0.51
N HIS A 178 11.91 3.65 0.26
CA HIS A 178 11.22 4.95 0.24
C HIS A 178 11.15 5.54 -1.17
N GLN A 179 12.24 5.49 -1.94
CA GLN A 179 12.25 5.98 -3.32
C GLN A 179 11.27 5.21 -4.21
N ILE A 180 11.21 3.89 -4.08
CA ILE A 180 10.25 3.05 -4.84
C ILE A 180 8.81 3.45 -4.49
N LEU A 181 8.50 3.65 -3.21
CA LEU A 181 7.15 4.02 -2.78
C LEU A 181 6.74 5.40 -3.32
N VAL A 182 7.64 6.39 -3.26
CA VAL A 182 7.38 7.74 -3.80
C VAL A 182 7.16 7.69 -5.32
N VAL A 183 7.96 6.92 -6.06
CA VAL A 183 7.77 6.77 -7.51
C VAL A 183 6.48 6.03 -7.86
N ARG A 184 6.02 5.12 -7.00
CA ARG A 184 4.83 4.30 -7.26
C ARG A 184 3.52 4.99 -6.89
N TYR A 185 3.52 5.79 -5.83
CA TYR A 185 2.32 6.39 -5.23
C TYR A 185 2.34 7.93 -5.25
N GLY A 186 3.42 8.54 -5.75
CA GLY A 186 3.51 9.97 -5.95
C GLY A 186 2.90 10.41 -7.28
N GLU A 187 2.36 11.61 -7.26
CA GLU A 187 1.91 12.34 -8.43
C GLU A 187 3.10 12.88 -9.23
N ALA A 188 2.82 13.51 -10.39
CA ALA A 188 3.84 14.05 -11.27
C ALA A 188 4.77 15.09 -10.60
N ASP A 189 4.31 15.75 -9.54
CA ASP A 189 5.07 16.72 -8.75
C ASP A 189 5.75 16.11 -7.50
N MET A 190 5.74 14.77 -7.38
CA MET A 190 6.29 13.99 -6.27
C MET A 190 5.57 14.22 -4.93
N THR A 191 4.37 14.80 -4.96
CA THR A 191 3.48 14.85 -3.81
C THR A 191 2.57 13.62 -3.76
N ILE A 192 2.04 13.31 -2.59
CA ILE A 192 1.19 12.14 -2.35
C ILE A 192 -0.09 12.62 -1.69
N ASP A 193 -1.21 12.40 -2.36
CA ASP A 193 -2.53 12.69 -1.82
C ASP A 193 -3.01 11.58 -0.86
N PHE A 194 -4.18 11.78 -0.26
CA PHE A 194 -4.62 10.92 0.85
C PHE A 194 -4.87 9.47 0.43
N ASP A 195 -5.54 9.24 -0.69
CA ASP A 195 -5.88 7.89 -1.13
C ASP A 195 -4.65 7.11 -1.63
N ASN A 196 -3.68 7.77 -2.30
CA ASN A 196 -2.40 7.15 -2.61
C ASN A 196 -1.58 6.81 -1.35
N PHE A 197 -1.57 7.67 -0.34
CA PHE A 197 -0.91 7.37 0.94
C PHE A 197 -1.53 6.13 1.60
N VAL A 198 -2.86 6.06 1.68
CA VAL A 198 -3.55 4.90 2.26
C VAL A 198 -3.32 3.65 1.41
N ALA A 199 -3.36 3.75 0.08
CA ALA A 199 -3.06 2.63 -0.82
C ALA A 199 -1.64 2.09 -0.58
N CYS A 200 -0.66 2.98 -0.44
CA CYS A 200 0.73 2.63 -0.11
C CYS A 200 0.82 1.87 1.21
N VAL A 201 0.25 2.42 2.28
CA VAL A 201 0.34 1.83 3.61
C VAL A 201 -0.36 0.47 3.69
N MET A 202 -1.56 0.35 3.08
CA MET A 202 -2.31 -0.91 3.05
C MET A 202 -1.57 -1.99 2.26
N ARG A 203 -1.01 -1.64 1.09
CA ARG A 203 -0.22 -2.59 0.29
C ARG A 203 1.05 -3.00 1.01
N LEU A 204 1.73 -2.06 1.66
CA LEU A 204 2.93 -2.35 2.44
C LEU A 204 2.63 -3.29 3.61
N GLU A 205 1.57 -3.03 4.38
CA GLU A 205 1.11 -3.92 5.45
C GLU A 205 0.83 -5.33 4.94
N MET A 206 0.13 -5.46 3.81
CA MET A 206 -0.15 -6.75 3.18
C MET A 206 1.12 -7.53 2.87
N VAL A 207 2.08 -6.89 2.21
CA VAL A 207 3.34 -7.54 1.82
C VAL A 207 4.14 -7.98 3.06
N PHE A 208 4.19 -7.15 4.11
CA PHE A 208 4.82 -7.53 5.38
C PHE A 208 4.12 -8.73 6.03
N LYS A 209 2.78 -8.73 6.12
CA LYS A 209 2.03 -9.86 6.70
C LYS A 209 2.26 -11.16 5.93
N VAL A 210 2.20 -11.11 4.59
CA VAL A 210 2.43 -12.27 3.73
C VAL A 210 3.86 -12.80 3.95
N PHE A 211 4.86 -11.92 3.93
CA PHE A 211 6.25 -12.32 4.16
C PHE A 211 6.45 -12.97 5.54
N MET A 212 5.97 -12.33 6.61
CA MET A 212 6.10 -12.84 7.98
C MET A 212 5.34 -14.16 8.21
N LYS A 213 4.22 -14.38 7.50
CA LYS A 213 3.48 -15.64 7.55
C LYS A 213 4.28 -16.80 6.94
N ILE A 214 5.15 -16.53 5.97
CA ILE A 214 5.98 -17.53 5.30
C ILE A 214 7.31 -17.72 6.07
N ASP A 215 7.97 -16.63 6.46
CA ASP A 215 9.22 -16.64 7.22
C ASP A 215 8.98 -16.91 8.72
N THR A 216 8.36 -18.05 9.02
CA THR A 216 8.06 -18.49 10.40
C THR A 216 9.29 -18.62 11.30
N ALA A 217 10.46 -18.81 10.71
CA ALA A 217 11.75 -18.88 11.41
C ALA A 217 12.42 -17.51 11.59
N ASN A 218 11.81 -16.43 11.10
CA ASN A 218 12.29 -15.05 11.19
C ASN A 218 13.74 -14.90 10.71
N THR A 219 14.06 -15.56 9.60
CA THR A 219 15.39 -15.59 8.98
C THR A 219 15.68 -14.32 8.18
N GLY A 220 14.64 -13.59 7.79
CA GLY A 220 14.71 -12.46 6.86
C GLY A 220 14.75 -12.90 5.38
N SER A 221 14.49 -14.17 5.09
CA SER A 221 14.50 -14.73 3.73
C SER A 221 13.42 -15.80 3.55
N ILE A 222 12.89 -15.90 2.33
CA ILE A 222 11.93 -16.94 1.93
C ILE A 222 12.37 -17.59 0.63
N GLU A 223 12.10 -18.89 0.48
CA GLU A 223 12.26 -19.62 -0.78
C GLU A 223 10.88 -19.91 -1.36
N LEU A 224 10.68 -19.53 -2.62
CA LEU A 224 9.42 -19.68 -3.33
C LEU A 224 9.64 -20.38 -4.65
N ASP A 225 8.77 -21.33 -4.99
CA ASP A 225 8.69 -21.83 -6.36
C ASP A 225 8.00 -20.81 -7.29
N PHE A 226 8.04 -21.07 -8.60
CA PHE A 226 7.49 -20.16 -9.59
C PHE A 226 5.98 -19.93 -9.44
N GLN A 227 5.22 -20.96 -9.08
CA GLN A 227 3.77 -20.85 -8.89
C GLN A 227 3.46 -20.00 -7.67
N GLN A 228 4.15 -20.24 -6.55
CA GLN A 228 4.02 -19.45 -5.33
C GLN A 228 4.38 -17.98 -5.59
N TRP A 229 5.48 -17.72 -6.30
CA TRP A 229 5.87 -16.37 -6.70
C TRP A 229 4.77 -15.67 -7.50
N LEU A 230 4.23 -16.32 -8.54
CA LEU A 230 3.14 -15.78 -9.32
C LEU A 230 1.91 -15.48 -8.45
N SER A 231 1.51 -16.41 -7.58
CA SER A 231 0.39 -16.21 -6.68
C SER A 231 0.59 -14.98 -5.78
N PHE A 232 1.79 -14.71 -5.27
CA PHE A 232 2.02 -13.53 -4.42
C PHE A 232 2.06 -12.21 -5.19
N THR A 233 2.62 -12.21 -6.39
CA THR A 233 2.71 -10.98 -7.20
C THR A 233 1.38 -10.53 -7.79
N MET A 234 0.43 -11.46 -7.94
CA MET A 234 -0.89 -11.23 -8.56
C MET A 234 -2.02 -10.98 -7.54
N ILE A 235 -1.73 -11.01 -6.24
CA ILE A 235 -2.62 -10.56 -5.15
C ILE A 235 -2.47 -9.06 -4.96
#